data_AF-A0A2G5EIN5-F1
#
_entry.id   AF-A0A2G5EIN5-F1
#
_cell.length_a   1.000
_cell.length_b   1.000
_cell.length_c   1.000
_cell.angle_alpha   90.00
_cell.angle_beta   90.00
_cell.angle_gamma   90.00
#
_symmetry.space_group_name_H-M   'P 1'
#
loop_
_entity.id
_entity.type
_entity.pdbx_description
1 polymer ?
#
loop_
_entity_poly.entity_id
_entity_poly.type
_entity_poly.pdbx_seq_one_letter_code
_entity_poly.pdbx_strand_id
1 'polypeptide(L)'
;MAGEDLSIQGQAYVWDLTWGYVDAVVLRCALDLKIADIINSHSNSITLSEIADGISSPSLDISCLFRIMRFLVRKRVFTSNLTENGTTLYGLTDAAKWLLQDAELTLAPIVQMQSGGMKLHPFKKNVKEGGNMAEPWDKGAARPEYNERFNAGMACTAKIVGNAVLLNYENGFDGVKSLVDVGGGLGLMIGEIVKAHPHISGINFDLPHVVATAPEYPGVVHVSGNMFLEIPEADAVIMKWILHDYDDDKCVKLLKNCHKVLSKNGGKLIIVDAVLDPEGKGPFDDIIIAYDMVMMATTIGGKERTEAEWKKILECGGFPNYKIIRIPALLSIIEAYPK
;
A
#
# COMPACT_ATOMS: atom_id res chain seq x y z
N MET A 1 13.39 -17.87 47.90
CA MET A 1 13.91 -17.33 46.62
C MET A 1 13.26 -18.14 45.50
N ALA A 2 12.11 -17.68 45.01
CA ALA A 2 11.47 -18.26 43.84
C ALA A 2 11.96 -17.44 42.64
N GLY A 3 12.97 -17.95 41.93
CA GLY A 3 13.43 -17.37 40.68
C GLY A 3 12.48 -17.81 39.58
N GLU A 4 11.87 -16.86 38.89
CA GLU A 4 11.04 -17.09 37.71
C GLU A 4 11.89 -17.71 36.60
N ASP A 5 11.55 -18.93 36.18
CA ASP A 5 12.07 -19.52 34.95
C ASP A 5 11.52 -18.70 33.77
N LEU A 6 12.37 -17.85 33.18
CA LEU A 6 12.04 -17.16 31.94
C LEU A 6 11.79 -18.19 30.82
N SER A 7 10.61 -18.14 30.21
CA SER A 7 10.25 -19.04 29.12
C SER A 7 11.18 -18.87 27.91
N ILE A 8 11.77 -19.97 27.44
CA ILE A 8 12.56 -20.03 26.18
C ILE A 8 11.72 -19.50 25.00
N GLN A 9 10.41 -19.74 24.99
CA GLN A 9 9.52 -19.22 23.94
C GLN A 9 9.42 -17.70 23.99
N GLY A 10 9.32 -17.12 25.19
CA GLY A 10 9.33 -15.67 25.37
C GLY A 10 10.64 -15.04 24.90
N GLN A 11 11.77 -15.66 25.21
CA GLN A 11 13.08 -15.21 24.74
C GLN A 11 13.20 -15.28 23.21
N ALA A 12 12.78 -16.40 22.60
CA ALA A 12 12.82 -16.57 21.15
C ALA A 12 11.95 -15.53 20.42
N TYR A 13 10.77 -15.23 20.97
CA TYR A 13 9.86 -14.24 20.40
C TYR A 13 10.44 -12.82 20.44
N VAL A 14 11.05 -12.41 21.56
CA VAL A 14 11.73 -11.10 21.65
C VAL A 14 12.88 -10.99 20.65
N TRP A 15 13.63 -12.08 20.44
CA TRP A 15 14.68 -12.10 19.43
C TRP A 15 14.15 -11.96 18.00
N ASP A 16 13.03 -12.63 17.68
CA ASP A 16 12.38 -12.51 16.38
C ASP A 16 11.96 -11.07 16.10
N LEU A 17 11.32 -10.40 17.07
CA LEU A 17 10.96 -8.98 16.97
C LEU A 17 12.19 -8.06 16.85
N THR A 18 13.25 -8.34 17.62
CA THR A 18 14.49 -7.55 17.61
C THR A 18 15.16 -7.56 16.23
N TRP A 19 15.09 -8.69 15.52
CA TRP A 19 15.68 -8.86 14.20
C TRP A 19 14.68 -8.79 13.05
N GLY A 20 13.41 -8.47 13.29
CA GLY A 20 12.40 -8.36 12.23
C GLY A 20 12.78 -7.37 11.13
N TYR A 21 13.59 -6.34 11.44
CA TYR A 21 14.12 -5.42 10.43
C TYR A 21 15.00 -6.10 9.36
N VAL A 22 15.65 -7.23 9.71
CA VAL A 22 16.52 -7.98 8.81
C VAL A 22 15.70 -8.56 7.66
N ASP A 23 14.47 -9.00 7.93
CA ASP A 23 13.55 -9.52 6.90
C ASP A 23 13.35 -8.48 5.80
N ALA A 24 13.02 -7.23 6.18
CA ALA A 24 12.78 -6.14 5.23
C ALA A 24 14.03 -5.79 4.42
N VAL A 25 15.22 -5.71 5.06
CA VAL A 25 16.48 -5.36 4.37
C VAL A 25 16.92 -6.46 3.42
N VAL A 26 16.80 -7.72 3.81
CA VAL A 26 17.20 -8.85 2.95
C VAL A 26 16.23 -9.02 1.79
N LEU A 27 14.92 -8.83 2.01
CA LEU A 27 13.93 -8.80 0.93
C LEU A 27 14.24 -7.70 -0.07
N ARG A 28 14.55 -6.49 0.42
CA ARG A 28 14.97 -5.37 -0.42
C ARG A 28 16.24 -5.68 -1.21
N CYS A 29 17.23 -6.29 -0.58
CA CYS A 29 18.47 -6.69 -1.23
C CYS A 29 18.20 -7.66 -2.39
N ALA A 30 17.32 -8.65 -2.21
CA ALA A 30 16.95 -9.56 -3.28
C ALA A 30 16.23 -8.88 -4.46
N LEU A 31 15.40 -7.88 -4.16
CA LEU A 31 14.75 -7.04 -5.17
C LEU A 31 15.78 -6.19 -5.93
N ASP A 32 16.71 -5.53 -5.23
CA ASP A 32 17.76 -4.71 -5.84
C ASP A 32 18.72 -5.53 -6.72
N LEU A 33 19.01 -6.76 -6.29
CA LEU A 33 19.80 -7.72 -7.06
C LEU A 33 19.01 -8.43 -8.16
N LYS A 34 17.71 -8.12 -8.34
CA LYS A 34 16.82 -8.72 -9.34
C LYS A 34 16.76 -10.25 -9.28
N ILE A 35 16.92 -10.84 -8.09
CA ILE A 35 17.01 -12.30 -7.95
C ILE A 35 15.76 -13.00 -8.49
N ALA A 36 14.57 -12.44 -8.21
CA ALA A 36 13.32 -12.99 -8.72
C ALA A 36 13.26 -12.93 -10.26
N ASP A 37 13.63 -11.80 -10.86
CA ASP A 37 13.64 -11.64 -12.31
C ASP A 37 14.65 -12.56 -13.00
N ILE A 38 15.84 -12.73 -12.41
CA ILE A 38 16.88 -13.65 -12.92
C ILE A 38 16.35 -15.08 -12.94
N ILE A 39 15.76 -15.56 -11.83
CA ILE A 39 15.18 -16.91 -11.77
C ILE A 39 14.02 -17.02 -12.77
N ASN A 40 13.15 -16.00 -12.87
CA ASN A 40 11.99 -16.00 -13.78
C ASN A 40 12.39 -16.03 -15.27
N SER A 41 13.53 -15.43 -15.62
CA SER A 41 14.05 -15.45 -16.98
C SER A 41 14.46 -16.85 -17.45
N HIS A 42 14.63 -17.79 -16.50
CA HIS A 42 14.87 -19.20 -16.77
C HIS A 42 13.56 -19.99 -16.67
N SER A 43 13.37 -20.97 -17.57
CA SER A 43 12.13 -21.75 -17.60
C SER A 43 11.95 -22.70 -16.39
N ASN A 44 12.98 -22.86 -15.55
CA ASN A 44 13.04 -23.79 -14.41
C ASN A 44 13.87 -23.20 -13.26
N SER A 45 13.88 -23.89 -12.12
CA SER A 45 14.79 -23.58 -11.01
C SER A 45 16.26 -23.63 -11.44
N ILE A 46 17.07 -22.72 -10.91
CA ILE A 46 18.48 -22.52 -11.31
C ILE A 46 19.45 -22.62 -10.14
N THR A 47 20.71 -22.90 -10.43
CA THR A 47 21.79 -22.97 -9.45
C THR A 47 22.15 -21.60 -8.88
N LEU A 48 22.88 -21.58 -7.77
CA LEU A 48 23.42 -20.33 -7.21
C LEU A 48 24.37 -19.62 -8.18
N SER A 49 25.12 -20.38 -8.99
CA SER A 49 26.06 -19.81 -9.97
C SER A 49 25.30 -19.08 -11.08
N GLU A 50 24.22 -19.66 -11.59
CA GLU A 50 23.39 -19.02 -12.62
C GLU A 50 22.71 -17.74 -12.09
N ILE A 51 22.30 -17.73 -10.81
CA ILE A 51 21.83 -16.47 -10.17
C ILE A 51 22.96 -15.44 -10.13
N ALA A 52 24.16 -15.86 -9.72
CA ALA A 52 25.31 -14.97 -9.65
C ALA A 52 25.71 -14.41 -11.02
N ASP A 53 25.67 -15.23 -12.09
CA ASP A 53 25.97 -14.81 -13.46
C ASP A 53 24.96 -13.78 -13.99
N GLY A 54 23.70 -13.86 -13.54
CA GLY A 54 22.68 -12.86 -13.84
C GLY A 54 22.87 -11.53 -13.09
N ILE A 55 23.64 -11.51 -11.99
CA ILE A 55 23.95 -10.30 -11.23
C ILE A 55 25.17 -9.63 -11.87
N SER A 56 24.96 -8.51 -12.56
CA SER A 56 26.03 -7.74 -13.20
C SER A 56 26.93 -7.02 -12.18
N SER A 57 27.86 -7.73 -11.56
CA SER A 57 28.85 -7.17 -10.63
C SER A 57 30.21 -7.89 -10.73
N PRO A 58 31.31 -7.17 -11.02
CA PRO A 58 32.65 -7.78 -11.15
C PRO A 58 33.24 -8.25 -9.82
N SER A 59 32.66 -7.84 -8.68
CA SER A 59 33.13 -8.16 -7.33
C SER A 59 32.08 -8.91 -6.51
N LEU A 60 31.22 -9.70 -7.17
CA LEU A 60 30.19 -10.49 -6.51
C LEU A 60 30.83 -11.50 -5.55
N ASP A 61 30.31 -11.54 -4.31
CA ASP A 61 30.66 -12.57 -3.33
C ASP A 61 29.55 -13.63 -3.28
N ILE A 62 29.85 -14.80 -3.85
CA ILE A 62 28.91 -15.93 -3.92
C ILE A 62 28.56 -16.48 -2.54
N SER A 63 29.45 -16.35 -1.54
CA SER A 63 29.18 -16.75 -0.16
C SER A 63 28.15 -15.84 0.49
N CYS A 64 28.22 -14.52 0.21
CA CYS A 64 27.20 -13.57 0.64
C CYS A 64 25.85 -13.86 -0.04
N LEU A 65 25.83 -14.08 -1.35
CA LEU A 65 24.61 -14.46 -2.09
C LEU A 65 23.99 -15.74 -1.53
N PHE A 66 24.80 -16.77 -1.26
CA PHE A 66 24.33 -18.02 -0.64
C PHE A 66 23.60 -17.77 0.69
N ARG A 67 24.16 -16.90 1.55
CA ARG A 67 23.57 -16.56 2.86
C ARG A 67 22.24 -15.83 2.71
N ILE A 68 22.12 -14.93 1.74
CA ILE A 68 20.86 -14.25 1.38
C ILE A 68 19.82 -15.28 0.93
N MET A 69 20.18 -16.15 -0.02
CA MET A 69 19.27 -17.16 -0.54
C MET A 69 18.82 -18.15 0.55
N ARG A 70 19.74 -18.60 1.41
CA ARG A 70 19.40 -19.47 2.56
C ARG A 70 18.39 -18.81 3.49
N PHE A 71 18.55 -17.53 3.77
CA PHE A 71 17.61 -16.77 4.60
C PHE A 71 16.23 -16.66 3.94
N LEU A 72 16.17 -16.28 2.67
CA LEU A 72 14.91 -16.08 1.96
C LEU A 72 14.17 -17.39 1.66
N VAL A 73 14.89 -18.50 1.48
CA VAL A 73 14.31 -19.85 1.45
C VAL A 73 13.70 -20.22 2.80
N ARG A 74 14.40 -19.92 3.91
CA ARG A 74 13.86 -20.15 5.26
C ARG A 74 12.60 -19.33 5.53
N LYS A 75 12.54 -18.10 5.00
CA LYS A 75 11.36 -17.22 5.01
C LYS A 75 10.32 -17.55 3.93
N ARG A 76 10.53 -18.62 3.15
CA ARG A 76 9.64 -19.11 2.08
C ARG A 76 9.36 -18.12 0.94
N VAL A 77 10.26 -17.15 0.74
CA VAL A 77 10.23 -16.25 -0.41
C VAL A 77 10.71 -16.99 -1.67
N PHE A 78 11.72 -17.85 -1.54
CA PHE A 78 12.19 -18.73 -2.63
C PHE A 78 12.12 -20.20 -2.20
N THR A 79 12.20 -21.12 -3.16
CA THR A 79 12.36 -22.55 -2.90
C THR A 79 13.82 -22.97 -3.08
N SER A 80 14.20 -24.09 -2.47
CA SER A 80 15.45 -24.79 -2.78
C SER A 80 15.22 -26.29 -2.82
N ASN A 81 15.65 -26.94 -3.90
CA ASN A 81 15.57 -28.39 -4.06
C ASN A 81 16.96 -28.96 -4.36
N LEU A 82 17.33 -30.05 -3.69
CA LEU A 82 18.57 -30.77 -3.96
C LEU A 82 18.33 -31.78 -5.09
N THR A 83 19.13 -31.69 -6.15
CA THR A 83 19.12 -32.68 -7.24
C THR A 83 19.83 -33.97 -6.82
N GLU A 84 19.62 -35.06 -7.57
CA GLU A 84 20.31 -36.35 -7.36
C GLU A 84 21.83 -36.21 -7.38
N ASN A 85 22.35 -35.23 -8.13
CA ASN A 85 23.78 -34.95 -8.25
C ASN A 85 24.33 -34.07 -7.12
N GLY A 86 23.51 -33.75 -6.10
CA GLY A 86 23.90 -32.91 -4.97
C GLY A 86 23.93 -31.40 -5.26
N THR A 87 23.44 -30.97 -6.43
CA THR A 87 23.34 -29.54 -6.78
C THR A 87 22.02 -28.97 -6.26
N THR A 88 22.09 -27.85 -5.54
CA THR A 88 20.90 -27.12 -5.08
C THR A 88 20.37 -26.19 -6.19
N LEU A 89 19.09 -26.33 -6.52
CA LEU A 89 18.37 -25.46 -7.44
C LEU A 89 17.38 -24.57 -6.67
N TYR A 90 17.34 -23.30 -7.02
CA TYR A 90 16.45 -22.29 -6.44
C TYR A 90 15.34 -21.93 -7.42
N GLY A 91 14.11 -21.84 -6.92
CA GLY A 91 12.94 -21.49 -7.73
C GLY A 91 12.07 -20.42 -7.06
N LEU A 92 11.13 -19.87 -7.83
CA LEU A 92 10.15 -18.91 -7.31
C LEU A 92 9.06 -19.59 -6.48
N THR A 93 8.63 -18.94 -5.41
CA THR A 93 7.32 -19.19 -4.79
C THR A 93 6.32 -18.15 -5.26
N ASP A 94 5.05 -18.25 -4.85
CA ASP A 94 4.07 -17.19 -5.13
C ASP A 94 4.45 -15.86 -4.45
N ALA A 95 5.18 -15.90 -3.32
CA ALA A 95 5.69 -14.69 -2.68
C ALA A 95 6.76 -13.99 -3.52
N ALA A 96 7.72 -14.73 -4.09
CA ALA A 96 8.75 -14.12 -4.95
C ALA A 96 8.18 -13.55 -6.25
N LYS A 97 7.06 -14.06 -6.77
CA LYS A 97 6.42 -13.51 -7.97
C LYS A 97 5.97 -12.06 -7.78
N TRP A 98 5.63 -11.65 -6.55
CA TRP A 98 5.32 -10.25 -6.23
C TRP A 98 6.52 -9.31 -6.28
N LEU A 99 7.75 -9.83 -6.42
CA LEU A 99 8.97 -9.04 -6.54
C LEU A 99 9.41 -8.84 -8.00
N LEU A 100 8.75 -9.47 -8.96
CA LEU A 100 9.06 -9.33 -10.39
C LEU A 100 8.80 -7.89 -10.82
N GLN A 101 9.80 -7.23 -11.42
CA GLN A 101 9.73 -5.80 -11.71
C GLN A 101 8.86 -5.50 -12.94
N ASP A 102 8.83 -6.42 -13.90
CA ASP A 102 8.07 -6.28 -15.15
C ASP A 102 6.68 -6.95 -15.10
N ALA A 103 6.32 -7.52 -13.95
CA ALA A 103 5.00 -8.15 -13.78
C ALA A 103 3.90 -7.08 -13.72
N GLU A 104 2.75 -7.42 -14.31
CA GLU A 104 1.60 -6.52 -14.36
C GLU A 104 1.12 -6.13 -12.95
N LEU A 105 1.13 -7.09 -12.02
CA LEU A 105 0.86 -6.92 -10.61
C LEU A 105 2.13 -7.20 -9.82
N THR A 106 2.66 -6.19 -9.15
CA THR A 106 3.93 -6.27 -8.43
C THR A 106 3.91 -5.41 -7.18
N LEU A 107 4.65 -5.84 -6.15
CA LEU A 107 4.92 -5.09 -4.92
C LEU A 107 6.35 -4.50 -4.92
N ALA A 108 7.13 -4.68 -5.99
CA ALA A 108 8.49 -4.15 -6.07
C ALA A 108 8.58 -2.64 -5.76
N PRO A 109 7.72 -1.75 -6.31
CA PRO A 109 7.80 -0.32 -6.03
C PRO A 109 7.51 0.05 -4.57
N ILE A 110 6.53 -0.60 -3.92
CA ILE A 110 6.23 -0.32 -2.51
C ILE A 110 7.35 -0.82 -1.59
N VAL A 111 7.97 -1.96 -1.90
CA VAL A 111 9.17 -2.44 -1.18
C VAL A 111 10.31 -1.43 -1.34
N GLN A 112 10.49 -0.85 -2.54
CA GLN A 112 11.49 0.18 -2.79
C GLN A 112 11.27 1.46 -2.01
N MET A 113 10.02 1.89 -1.89
CA MET A 113 9.64 3.07 -1.14
C MET A 113 9.96 2.93 0.35
N GLN A 114 9.66 1.78 0.95
CA GLN A 114 9.73 1.58 2.40
C GLN A 114 11.15 1.36 2.94
N SER A 115 12.02 0.68 2.18
CA SER A 115 13.32 0.23 2.71
C SER A 115 14.39 1.31 2.85
N GLY A 116 14.19 2.50 2.27
CA GLY A 116 15.06 3.66 2.51
C GLY A 116 14.83 4.35 3.87
N GLY A 117 13.72 4.01 4.55
CA GLY A 117 13.17 4.72 5.71
C GLY A 117 13.39 4.06 7.07
N MET A 118 14.06 2.90 7.16
CA MET A 118 14.38 2.21 8.43
C MET A 118 15.25 3.00 9.43
N LYS A 119 15.56 4.27 9.11
CA LYS A 119 16.17 5.22 10.03
C LYS A 119 15.12 5.66 11.05
N LEU A 120 15.08 4.95 12.19
CA LEU A 120 14.55 5.40 13.48
C LEU A 120 13.25 6.22 13.35
N HIS A 121 12.14 5.52 13.08
CA HIS A 121 10.83 6.12 13.26
C HIS A 121 10.74 6.71 14.68
N PRO A 122 10.26 7.95 14.84
CA PRO A 122 10.34 8.70 16.08
C PRO A 122 9.35 8.21 17.14
N PHE A 123 8.96 6.93 17.18
CA PHE A 123 7.90 6.39 18.03
C PHE A 123 8.02 6.83 19.50
N LYS A 124 9.23 6.69 20.08
CA LYS A 124 9.51 7.16 21.44
C LYS A 124 9.26 8.66 21.62
N LYS A 125 9.62 9.47 20.62
CA LYS A 125 9.39 10.92 20.63
C LYS A 125 7.91 11.22 20.44
N ASN A 126 7.24 10.58 19.49
CA ASN A 126 5.82 10.76 19.23
C ASN A 126 4.97 10.46 20.47
N VAL A 127 5.30 9.39 21.21
CA VAL A 127 4.66 9.06 22.49
C VAL A 127 4.89 10.14 23.55
N LYS A 128 6.08 10.77 23.59
CA LYS A 128 6.45 11.74 24.63
C LYS A 128 6.02 13.18 24.34
N GLU A 129 6.05 13.58 23.07
CA GLU A 129 6.02 14.98 22.63
C GLU A 129 4.98 15.22 21.52
N GLY A 130 4.36 14.16 20.99
CA GLY A 130 3.54 14.23 19.78
C GLY A 130 4.37 14.15 18.49
N GLY A 131 3.69 13.81 17.37
CA GLY A 131 4.31 13.78 16.04
C GLY A 131 4.50 15.21 15.49
N ASN A 132 5.71 15.54 15.06
CA ASN A 132 6.04 16.83 14.43
C ASN A 132 6.94 16.63 13.21
N MET A 133 6.56 15.69 12.35
CA MET A 133 7.30 15.37 11.12
C MET A 133 6.68 16.10 9.93
N ALA A 134 7.52 16.47 8.96
CA ALA A 134 7.03 16.99 7.68
C ALA A 134 6.20 15.92 6.96
N GLU A 135 5.03 16.32 6.48
CA GLU A 135 4.09 15.44 5.78
C GLU A 135 4.72 14.88 4.49
N PRO A 136 4.29 13.70 4.02
CA PRO A 136 4.78 13.10 2.77
C PRO A 136 4.63 14.04 1.57
N TRP A 137 3.50 14.76 1.48
CA TRP A 137 3.18 15.68 0.39
C TRP A 137 4.12 16.90 0.32
N ASP A 138 4.50 17.44 1.48
CA ASP A 138 5.46 18.54 1.56
C ASP A 138 6.85 18.10 1.09
N LYS A 139 7.24 16.86 1.43
CA LYS A 139 8.49 16.25 0.95
C LYS A 139 8.44 15.99 -0.56
N GLY A 140 7.31 15.50 -1.07
CA GLY A 140 7.07 15.28 -2.49
C GLY A 140 7.22 16.57 -3.30
N ALA A 141 6.53 17.63 -2.87
CA ALA A 141 6.64 18.95 -3.47
C ALA A 141 8.08 19.50 -3.46
N ALA A 142 8.84 19.24 -2.40
CA ALA A 142 10.21 19.75 -2.25
C ALA A 142 11.28 18.88 -2.94
N ARG A 143 11.00 17.61 -3.26
CA ARG A 143 12.01 16.62 -3.69
C ARG A 143 11.45 15.70 -4.80
N PRO A 144 11.76 15.97 -6.07
CA PRO A 144 11.24 15.19 -7.20
C PRO A 144 11.53 13.68 -7.11
N GLU A 145 12.74 13.29 -6.70
CA GLU A 145 13.12 11.87 -6.57
C GLU A 145 12.34 11.15 -5.45
N TYR A 146 11.96 11.88 -4.39
CA TYR A 146 11.07 11.34 -3.35
C TYR A 146 9.64 11.21 -3.88
N ASN A 147 9.15 12.23 -4.57
CA ASN A 147 7.83 12.23 -5.20
C ASN A 147 7.68 11.06 -6.20
N GLU A 148 8.67 10.84 -7.05
CA GLU A 148 8.69 9.75 -8.02
C GLU A 148 8.61 8.38 -7.34
N ARG A 149 9.46 8.13 -6.33
CA ARG A 149 9.44 6.87 -5.56
C ARG A 149 8.13 6.68 -4.81
N PHE A 150 7.59 7.73 -4.21
CA PHE A 150 6.32 7.70 -3.47
C PHE A 150 5.16 7.38 -4.43
N ASN A 151 5.07 8.08 -5.55
CA ASN A 151 4.03 7.87 -6.56
C ASN A 151 4.14 6.48 -7.20
N ALA A 152 5.35 5.96 -7.45
CA ALA A 152 5.53 4.59 -7.93
C ALA A 152 5.03 3.53 -6.91
N GLY A 153 5.29 3.75 -5.62
CA GLY A 153 4.74 2.94 -4.53
C GLY A 153 3.21 2.97 -4.51
N MET A 154 2.61 4.17 -4.57
CA MET A 154 1.14 4.32 -4.61
C MET A 154 0.53 3.68 -5.86
N ALA A 155 1.15 3.86 -7.03
CA ALA A 155 0.72 3.31 -8.30
C ALA A 155 0.60 1.79 -8.31
N CYS A 156 1.61 1.07 -7.81
CA CYS A 156 1.57 -0.39 -7.80
C CYS A 156 0.43 -0.94 -6.92
N THR A 157 0.17 -0.29 -5.79
CA THR A 157 -0.95 -0.66 -4.90
C THR A 157 -2.31 -0.28 -5.48
N ALA A 158 -2.40 0.87 -6.19
CA ALA A 158 -3.62 1.30 -6.86
C ALA A 158 -4.09 0.27 -7.89
N LYS A 159 -3.16 -0.35 -8.62
CA LYS A 159 -3.49 -1.41 -9.58
C LYS A 159 -3.99 -2.70 -8.92
N ILE A 160 -3.30 -3.16 -7.88
CA ILE A 160 -3.70 -4.37 -7.13
C ILE A 160 -5.08 -4.19 -6.49
N VAL A 161 -5.27 -3.08 -5.78
CA VAL A 161 -6.53 -2.77 -5.11
C VAL A 161 -7.63 -2.43 -6.12
N GLY A 162 -7.32 -1.69 -7.18
CA GLY A 162 -8.26 -1.36 -8.25
C GLY A 162 -8.85 -2.61 -8.90
N ASN A 163 -8.02 -3.62 -9.19
CA ASN A 163 -8.50 -4.90 -9.69
C ASN A 163 -9.44 -5.61 -8.68
N ALA A 164 -9.09 -5.59 -7.39
CA ALA A 164 -9.94 -6.18 -6.36
C ALA A 164 -11.26 -5.42 -6.21
N VAL A 165 -11.26 -4.10 -6.32
CA VAL A 165 -12.47 -3.25 -6.31
C VAL A 165 -13.35 -3.60 -7.51
N LEU A 166 -12.80 -3.60 -8.74
CA LEU A 166 -13.57 -3.89 -9.95
C LEU A 166 -14.21 -5.29 -9.93
N LEU A 167 -13.52 -6.28 -9.36
CA LEU A 167 -14.03 -7.65 -9.29
C LEU A 167 -15.07 -7.87 -8.17
N ASN A 168 -15.02 -7.10 -7.09
CA ASN A 168 -15.81 -7.38 -5.88
C ASN A 168 -16.77 -6.26 -5.50
N TYR A 169 -16.73 -5.11 -6.19
CA TYR A 169 -17.67 -4.01 -6.01
C TYR A 169 -18.86 -4.09 -6.98
N GLU A 170 -19.37 -5.30 -7.19
CA GLU A 170 -20.55 -5.69 -8.00
C GLU A 170 -21.21 -4.54 -8.79
N ASN A 171 -22.39 -4.09 -8.35
CA ASN A 171 -23.16 -3.01 -8.95
C ASN A 171 -22.82 -1.65 -8.31
N GLY A 172 -21.64 -1.56 -7.69
CA GLY A 172 -21.16 -0.40 -6.96
C GLY A 172 -20.90 0.82 -7.84
N PHE A 173 -20.84 0.65 -9.15
CA PHE A 173 -20.72 1.76 -10.09
C PHE A 173 -22.00 2.01 -10.92
N ASP A 174 -23.05 1.23 -10.69
CA ASP A 174 -24.29 1.34 -11.45
C ASP A 174 -24.97 2.70 -11.21
N GLY A 175 -25.33 3.37 -12.31
CA GLY A 175 -26.02 4.66 -12.27
C GLY A 175 -25.12 5.86 -12.00
N VAL A 176 -23.84 5.66 -11.69
CA VAL A 176 -22.85 6.75 -11.57
C VAL A 176 -22.54 7.29 -12.97
N LYS A 177 -22.69 8.60 -13.21
CA LYS A 177 -22.31 9.21 -14.51
C LYS A 177 -21.03 10.01 -14.42
N SER A 178 -20.71 10.57 -13.26
CA SER A 178 -19.44 11.22 -12.98
C SER A 178 -18.84 10.75 -11.67
N LEU A 179 -17.54 10.46 -11.68
CA LEU A 179 -16.79 9.97 -10.54
C LEU A 179 -15.52 10.80 -10.36
N VAL A 180 -15.35 11.39 -9.18
CA VAL A 180 -14.10 12.07 -8.81
C VAL A 180 -13.28 11.21 -7.86
N ASP A 181 -12.03 10.96 -8.22
CA ASP A 181 -11.02 10.30 -7.39
C ASP A 181 -10.18 11.37 -6.68
N VAL A 182 -10.49 11.59 -5.40
CA VAL A 182 -9.87 12.63 -4.57
C VAL A 182 -8.59 12.08 -3.98
N GLY A 183 -7.47 12.74 -4.29
CA GLY A 183 -6.14 12.19 -4.05
C GLY A 183 -5.83 10.99 -4.94
N GLY A 184 -6.36 10.98 -6.18
CA GLY A 184 -6.22 9.86 -7.12
C GLY A 184 -4.80 9.64 -7.67
N GLY A 185 -3.83 10.45 -7.25
CA GLY A 185 -2.44 10.33 -7.62
C GLY A 185 -2.22 10.48 -9.13
N LEU A 186 -1.57 9.47 -9.71
CA LEU A 186 -1.35 9.38 -11.16
C LEU A 186 -2.58 8.89 -11.94
N GLY A 187 -3.76 8.84 -11.33
CA GLY A 187 -5.03 8.53 -12.00
C GLY A 187 -5.23 7.06 -12.38
N LEU A 188 -4.43 6.14 -11.85
CA LEU A 188 -4.48 4.72 -12.21
C LEU A 188 -5.80 4.05 -11.82
N MET A 189 -6.30 4.30 -10.61
CA MET A 189 -7.54 3.69 -10.13
C MET A 189 -8.73 4.18 -10.94
N ILE A 190 -8.93 5.50 -11.05
CA ILE A 190 -10.01 6.09 -11.86
C ILE A 190 -9.90 5.69 -13.34
N GLY A 191 -8.68 5.58 -13.89
CA GLY A 191 -8.44 5.10 -15.25
C GLY A 191 -8.96 3.67 -15.49
N GLU A 192 -8.65 2.73 -14.59
CA GLU A 192 -9.18 1.36 -14.69
C GLU A 192 -10.70 1.30 -14.45
N ILE A 193 -11.25 2.14 -13.56
CA ILE A 193 -12.70 2.24 -13.35
C ILE A 193 -13.41 2.72 -14.60
N VAL A 194 -12.97 3.81 -15.22
CA VAL A 194 -13.59 4.35 -16.45
C VAL A 194 -13.45 3.37 -17.62
N LYS A 195 -12.32 2.67 -17.72
CA LYS A 195 -12.12 1.62 -18.72
C LYS A 195 -13.11 0.46 -18.57
N ALA A 196 -13.41 0.03 -17.33
CA ALA A 196 -14.38 -1.02 -17.04
C ALA A 196 -15.84 -0.52 -17.14
N HIS A 197 -16.08 0.75 -16.85
CA HIS A 197 -17.39 1.40 -16.88
C HIS A 197 -17.38 2.65 -17.79
N PRO A 198 -17.35 2.49 -19.13
CA PRO A 198 -17.16 3.61 -20.07
C PRO A 198 -18.27 4.67 -20.08
N HIS A 199 -19.36 4.43 -19.37
CA HIS A 199 -20.44 5.40 -19.17
C HIS A 199 -20.11 6.46 -18.11
N ILE A 200 -19.05 6.24 -17.31
CA ILE A 200 -18.58 7.14 -16.27
C ILE A 200 -17.60 8.15 -16.86
N SER A 201 -17.83 9.43 -16.61
CA SER A 201 -16.83 10.49 -16.81
C SER A 201 -15.95 10.60 -15.57
N GLY A 202 -14.66 10.29 -15.71
CA GLY A 202 -13.72 10.29 -14.59
C GLY A 202 -13.04 11.64 -14.37
N ILE A 203 -12.84 12.01 -13.11
CA ILE A 203 -12.03 13.16 -12.69
C ILE A 203 -10.94 12.65 -11.75
N ASN A 204 -9.68 12.69 -12.18
CA ASN A 204 -8.55 12.49 -11.27
C ASN A 204 -8.23 13.82 -10.59
N PHE A 205 -8.36 13.91 -9.28
CA PHE A 205 -8.13 15.14 -8.52
C PHE A 205 -6.98 14.98 -7.52
N ASP A 206 -5.90 15.73 -7.70
CA ASP A 206 -4.74 15.67 -6.80
C ASP A 206 -4.00 17.03 -6.71
N LEU A 207 -2.91 17.11 -5.95
CA LEU A 207 -2.06 18.29 -5.85
C LEU A 207 -1.39 18.60 -7.21
N PRO A 208 -1.09 19.88 -7.49
CA PRO A 208 -0.50 20.29 -8.78
C PRO A 208 0.76 19.54 -9.19
N HIS A 209 1.67 19.28 -8.24
CA HIS A 209 2.93 18.59 -8.52
C HIS A 209 2.76 17.09 -8.85
N VAL A 210 1.64 16.49 -8.44
CA VAL A 210 1.32 15.09 -8.74
C VAL A 210 0.64 15.00 -10.10
N VAL A 211 -0.41 15.80 -10.31
CA VAL A 211 -1.17 15.86 -11.58
C VAL A 211 -0.26 16.22 -12.76
N ALA A 212 0.73 17.07 -12.57
CA ALA A 212 1.70 17.43 -13.62
C ALA A 212 2.48 16.24 -14.19
N THR A 213 2.49 15.10 -13.49
CA THR A 213 3.18 13.86 -13.91
C THR A 213 2.22 12.71 -14.22
N ALA A 214 0.91 12.94 -14.17
CA ALA A 214 -0.09 11.92 -14.46
C ALA A 214 -0.15 11.64 -15.98
N PRO A 215 -0.12 10.36 -16.41
CA PRO A 215 -0.33 10.02 -17.80
C PRO A 215 -1.82 10.18 -18.18
N GLU A 216 -2.10 10.39 -19.46
CA GLU A 216 -3.48 10.51 -19.94
C GLU A 216 -4.22 9.16 -19.93
N TYR A 217 -5.49 9.17 -19.52
CA TYR A 217 -6.39 8.03 -19.65
C TYR A 217 -7.65 8.44 -20.42
N PRO A 218 -8.09 7.66 -21.44
CA PRO A 218 -9.32 7.92 -22.14
C PRO A 218 -10.53 8.01 -21.19
N GLY A 219 -11.30 9.11 -21.29
CA GLY A 219 -12.48 9.34 -20.44
C GLY A 219 -12.18 9.90 -19.04
N VAL A 220 -10.92 10.22 -18.74
CA VAL A 220 -10.49 10.86 -17.48
C VAL A 220 -9.95 12.26 -17.75
N VAL A 221 -10.38 13.23 -16.94
CA VAL A 221 -9.79 14.56 -16.89
C VAL A 221 -8.96 14.71 -15.62
N HIS A 222 -7.74 15.23 -15.74
CA HIS A 222 -6.92 15.55 -14.58
C HIS A 222 -7.16 16.98 -14.10
N VAL A 223 -7.47 17.13 -12.82
CA VAL A 223 -7.74 18.42 -12.18
C VAL A 223 -6.81 18.55 -10.98
N SER A 224 -6.06 19.66 -10.92
CA SER A 224 -5.23 19.94 -9.75
C SER A 224 -5.93 20.83 -8.75
N GLY A 225 -5.73 20.61 -7.46
CA GLY A 225 -6.30 21.46 -6.42
C GLY A 225 -5.97 21.00 -5.01
N ASN A 226 -6.76 21.47 -4.05
CA ASN A 226 -6.63 21.13 -2.64
C ASN A 226 -7.99 20.69 -2.09
N MET A 227 -8.12 19.41 -1.75
CA MET A 227 -9.35 18.79 -1.27
C MET A 227 -9.92 19.39 0.04
N PHE A 228 -9.08 20.07 0.83
CA PHE A 228 -9.52 20.79 2.02
C PHE A 228 -10.13 22.16 1.72
N LEU A 229 -10.03 22.64 0.47
CA LEU A 229 -10.64 23.88 -0.01
C LEU A 229 -11.87 23.58 -0.86
N GLU A 230 -11.67 22.88 -1.99
CA GLU A 230 -12.71 22.60 -2.98
C GLU A 230 -12.42 21.27 -3.69
N ILE A 231 -13.48 20.54 -4.02
CA ILE A 231 -13.45 19.28 -4.76
C ILE A 231 -14.39 19.44 -5.96
N PRO A 232 -14.07 18.90 -7.15
CA PRO A 232 -14.99 18.91 -8.28
C PRO A 232 -16.33 18.21 -7.98
N GLU A 233 -17.43 18.77 -8.48
CA GLU A 233 -18.76 18.15 -8.39
C GLU A 233 -18.83 16.84 -9.18
N ALA A 234 -19.45 15.81 -8.59
CA ALA A 234 -19.62 14.51 -9.20
C ALA A 234 -20.82 13.74 -8.60
N ASP A 235 -21.30 12.71 -9.29
CA ASP A 235 -22.30 11.80 -8.74
C ASP A 235 -21.73 10.95 -7.60
N ALA A 236 -20.46 10.57 -7.70
CA ALA A 236 -19.76 9.85 -6.65
C ALA A 236 -18.36 10.40 -6.42
N VAL A 237 -17.88 10.25 -5.18
CA VAL A 237 -16.51 10.54 -4.78
C VAL A 237 -15.86 9.22 -4.38
N ILE A 238 -14.67 8.92 -4.90
CA ILE A 238 -13.82 7.83 -4.42
C ILE A 238 -12.55 8.40 -3.78
N MET A 239 -12.11 7.76 -2.69
CA MET A 239 -10.86 8.08 -1.99
C MET A 239 -10.17 6.78 -1.60
N LYS A 240 -9.01 6.49 -2.19
CA LYS A 240 -8.16 5.37 -1.77
C LYS A 240 -6.98 5.88 -0.96
N TRP A 241 -6.79 5.39 0.28
CA TRP A 241 -5.66 5.78 1.13
C TRP A 241 -5.52 7.29 1.24
N ILE A 242 -6.57 7.94 1.74
CA ILE A 242 -6.61 9.39 1.95
C ILE A 242 -6.94 9.69 3.40
N LEU A 243 -8.02 9.10 3.92
CA LEU A 243 -8.49 9.41 5.26
C LEU A 243 -7.55 8.83 6.34
N HIS A 244 -6.81 7.76 6.05
CA HIS A 244 -5.79 7.26 6.97
C HIS A 244 -4.61 8.21 7.21
N ASP A 245 -4.35 9.18 6.32
CA ASP A 245 -3.24 10.12 6.44
C ASP A 245 -3.49 11.25 7.45
N TYR A 246 -4.74 11.38 7.92
CA TYR A 246 -5.18 12.53 8.68
C TYR A 246 -5.83 12.15 10.01
N ASP A 247 -5.75 13.07 10.97
CA ASP A 247 -6.54 13.04 12.18
C ASP A 247 -8.06 13.10 11.90
N ASP A 248 -8.86 12.82 12.94
CA ASP A 248 -10.31 12.75 12.82
C ASP A 248 -10.95 14.10 12.44
N ASP A 249 -10.40 15.23 12.88
CA ASP A 249 -10.96 16.56 12.59
C ASP A 249 -10.76 16.94 11.12
N LYS A 250 -9.57 16.69 10.57
CA LYS A 250 -9.28 16.83 9.14
C LYS A 250 -10.11 15.86 8.31
N CYS A 251 -10.27 14.60 8.74
CA CYS A 251 -11.15 13.65 8.08
C CYS A 251 -12.58 14.16 8.02
N VAL A 252 -13.15 14.62 9.14
CA VAL A 252 -14.51 15.18 9.19
C VAL A 252 -14.64 16.41 8.30
N LYS A 253 -13.63 17.28 8.25
CA LYS A 253 -13.61 18.43 7.33
C LYS A 253 -13.64 17.98 5.87
N LEU A 254 -12.82 17.00 5.49
CA LEU A 254 -12.76 16.46 4.14
C LEU A 254 -14.07 15.78 3.75
N LEU A 255 -14.62 14.92 4.63
CA LEU A 255 -15.93 14.29 4.42
C LEU A 255 -17.04 15.33 4.20
N LYS A 256 -17.05 16.43 4.97
CA LYS A 256 -17.99 17.55 4.74
C LYS A 256 -17.80 18.23 3.39
N ASN A 257 -16.58 18.28 2.86
CA ASN A 257 -16.34 18.80 1.51
C ASN A 257 -16.86 17.81 0.46
N CYS A 258 -16.60 16.51 0.62
CA CYS A 258 -17.18 15.48 -0.25
C CYS A 258 -18.72 15.55 -0.25
N HIS A 259 -19.35 15.69 0.92
CA HIS A 259 -20.80 15.82 1.03
C HIS A 259 -21.37 17.02 0.23
N LYS A 260 -20.63 18.14 0.12
CA LYS A 260 -21.11 19.33 -0.61
C LYS A 260 -21.13 19.14 -2.13
N VAL A 261 -20.26 18.27 -2.65
CA VAL A 261 -19.99 18.14 -4.09
C VAL A 261 -20.70 16.95 -4.71
N LEU A 262 -21.28 16.08 -3.88
CA LEU A 262 -22.14 14.99 -4.34
C LEU A 262 -23.43 15.55 -4.94
N SER A 263 -23.82 15.01 -6.09
CA SER A 263 -25.07 15.38 -6.74
C SER A 263 -26.27 15.09 -5.82
N LYS A 264 -27.27 15.99 -5.84
CA LYS A 264 -28.41 15.98 -4.90
C LYS A 264 -29.32 14.74 -4.99
N ASN A 265 -29.13 13.88 -5.99
CA ASN A 265 -30.02 12.77 -6.32
C ASN A 265 -29.32 11.42 -6.14
N GLY A 266 -28.94 11.08 -4.90
CA GLY A 266 -28.41 9.74 -4.57
C GLY A 266 -26.91 9.58 -4.77
N GLY A 267 -26.14 10.67 -4.67
CA GLY A 267 -24.69 10.59 -4.70
C GLY A 267 -24.11 9.79 -3.53
N LYS A 268 -22.93 9.22 -3.71
CA LYS A 268 -22.29 8.37 -2.69
C LYS A 268 -20.79 8.60 -2.57
N LEU A 269 -20.29 8.30 -1.37
CA LEU A 269 -18.88 8.30 -1.05
C LEU A 269 -18.37 6.86 -1.02
N ILE A 270 -17.26 6.61 -1.70
CA ILE A 270 -16.57 5.32 -1.76
C ILE A 270 -15.19 5.52 -1.14
N ILE A 271 -14.96 4.96 0.03
CA ILE A 271 -13.64 4.97 0.65
C ILE A 271 -13.01 3.59 0.44
N VAL A 272 -11.76 3.56 -0.02
CA VAL A 272 -10.99 2.34 -0.18
C VAL A 272 -9.80 2.41 0.78
N ASP A 273 -9.99 1.89 1.98
CA ASP A 273 -9.04 2.05 3.09
C ASP A 273 -9.07 0.83 4.02
N ALA A 274 -8.10 0.73 4.93
CA ALA A 274 -8.08 -0.39 5.86
C ALA A 274 -9.19 -0.26 6.93
N VAL A 275 -9.74 -1.41 7.33
CA VAL A 275 -10.65 -1.51 8.47
C VAL A 275 -9.97 -2.40 9.49
N LEU A 276 -9.34 -1.75 10.47
CA LEU A 276 -8.54 -2.38 11.51
C LEU A 276 -9.43 -3.23 12.42
N ASP A 277 -9.06 -4.49 12.56
CA ASP A 277 -9.63 -5.43 13.53
C ASP A 277 -8.51 -5.91 14.46
N PRO A 278 -8.44 -5.44 15.72
CA PRO A 278 -7.38 -5.82 16.64
C PRO A 278 -7.34 -7.33 16.95
N GLU A 279 -8.47 -8.00 16.79
CA GLU A 279 -8.63 -9.44 17.04
C GLU A 279 -8.66 -10.24 15.72
N GLY A 280 -8.43 -9.55 14.60
CA GLY A 280 -8.41 -10.11 13.26
C GLY A 280 -7.35 -11.21 13.11
N LYS A 281 -7.68 -12.21 12.30
CA LYS A 281 -6.81 -13.37 11.99
C LYS A 281 -6.69 -13.64 10.50
N GLY A 282 -7.16 -12.70 9.69
CA GLY A 282 -7.04 -12.70 8.25
C GLY A 282 -5.59 -12.46 7.82
N PRO A 283 -5.28 -12.74 6.55
CA PRO A 283 -3.91 -12.67 6.03
C PRO A 283 -3.29 -11.27 6.05
N PHE A 284 -4.12 -10.22 6.22
CA PHE A 284 -3.69 -8.82 6.21
C PHE A 284 -3.82 -8.12 7.56
N ASP A 285 -4.40 -8.74 8.59
CA ASP A 285 -4.76 -8.03 9.83
C ASP A 285 -3.51 -7.56 10.59
N ASP A 286 -2.49 -8.42 10.74
CA ASP A 286 -1.19 -8.03 11.32
C ASP A 286 -0.48 -6.94 10.48
N ILE A 287 -0.70 -6.94 9.16
CA ILE A 287 -0.12 -5.93 8.26
C ILE A 287 -0.80 -4.58 8.48
N ILE A 288 -2.12 -4.55 8.67
CA ILE A 288 -2.88 -3.32 8.96
C ILE A 288 -2.44 -2.73 10.31
N ILE A 289 -2.25 -3.56 11.34
CA ILE A 289 -1.73 -3.12 12.65
C ILE A 289 -0.31 -2.53 12.49
N ALA A 290 0.56 -3.18 11.71
CA ALA A 290 1.89 -2.65 11.44
C ALA A 290 1.82 -1.33 10.64
N TYR A 291 0.84 -1.19 9.74
CA TYR A 291 0.66 0.00 8.91
C TYR A 291 0.14 1.21 9.71
N ASP A 292 -0.66 0.99 10.76
CA ASP A 292 -1.01 2.04 11.73
C ASP A 292 0.24 2.68 12.37
N MET A 293 1.26 1.86 12.67
CA MET A 293 2.55 2.36 13.13
C MET A 293 3.28 3.16 12.05
N VAL A 294 3.17 2.77 10.78
CA VAL A 294 3.71 3.58 9.69
C VAL A 294 3.00 4.94 9.65
N MET A 295 1.67 4.98 9.72
CA MET A 295 0.90 6.22 9.73
C MET A 295 1.31 7.14 10.87
N MET A 296 1.42 6.62 12.10
CA MET A 296 1.90 7.35 13.26
C MET A 296 3.33 7.92 13.06
N ALA A 297 4.19 7.23 12.31
CA ALA A 297 5.56 7.66 12.10
C ALA A 297 5.75 8.64 10.95
N THR A 298 4.89 8.60 9.93
CA THR A 298 5.10 9.30 8.66
C THR A 298 4.14 10.46 8.41
N THR A 299 3.07 10.58 9.20
CA THR A 299 2.02 11.62 9.04
C THR A 299 1.81 12.40 10.34
N ILE A 300 1.10 13.53 10.27
CA ILE A 300 0.64 14.26 11.46
C ILE A 300 -0.80 13.83 11.78
N GLY A 301 -0.92 12.85 12.68
CA GLY A 301 -2.20 12.40 13.23
C GLY A 301 -2.95 11.35 12.40
N GLY A 302 -2.37 10.89 11.29
CA GLY A 302 -2.88 9.75 10.54
C GLY A 302 -2.84 8.45 11.35
N LYS A 303 -3.76 7.56 11.03
CA LYS A 303 -4.00 6.28 11.70
C LYS A 303 -4.86 5.36 10.83
N GLU A 304 -4.71 4.07 11.05
CA GLU A 304 -5.70 3.09 10.60
C GLU A 304 -6.87 3.04 11.58
N ARG A 305 -8.09 2.86 11.07
CA ARG A 305 -9.31 2.99 11.87
C ARG A 305 -10.05 1.68 11.99
N THR A 306 -10.56 1.44 13.20
CA THR A 306 -11.57 0.41 13.44
C THR A 306 -12.92 0.80 12.82
N GLU A 307 -13.82 -0.17 12.64
CA GLU A 307 -15.18 0.14 12.15
C GLU A 307 -15.91 1.17 13.05
N ALA A 308 -15.72 1.09 14.37
CA ALA A 308 -16.34 2.03 15.30
C ALA A 308 -15.83 3.47 15.10
N GLU A 309 -14.55 3.63 14.79
CA GLU A 309 -13.96 4.93 14.47
C GLU A 309 -14.40 5.44 13.11
N TRP A 310 -14.44 4.56 12.09
CA TRP A 310 -15.00 4.88 10.77
C TRP A 310 -16.43 5.40 10.90
N LYS A 311 -17.31 4.67 11.61
CA LYS A 311 -18.69 5.08 11.87
C LYS A 311 -18.77 6.49 12.45
N LYS A 312 -17.95 6.78 13.47
CA LYS A 312 -17.94 8.08 14.15
C LYS A 312 -17.58 9.22 13.20
N ILE A 313 -16.51 9.08 12.41
CA ILE A 313 -16.09 10.15 11.50
C ILE A 313 -17.06 10.32 10.33
N LEU A 314 -17.65 9.22 9.83
CA LEU A 314 -18.67 9.23 8.78
C LEU A 314 -19.95 9.96 9.25
N GLU A 315 -20.48 9.63 10.42
CA GLU A 315 -21.62 10.34 11.02
C GLU A 315 -21.35 11.84 11.16
N CYS A 316 -20.19 12.22 11.71
CA CYS A 316 -19.78 13.62 11.86
C CYS A 316 -19.55 14.32 10.50
N GLY A 317 -19.15 13.57 9.49
CA GLY A 317 -18.92 14.00 8.11
C GLY A 317 -20.19 14.17 7.27
N GLY A 318 -21.35 13.76 7.80
CA GLY A 318 -22.64 13.85 7.10
C GLY A 318 -23.09 12.55 6.41
N PHE A 319 -22.43 11.43 6.68
CA PHE A 319 -22.72 10.12 6.10
C PHE A 319 -23.16 9.12 7.18
N PRO A 320 -24.40 9.17 7.68
CA PRO A 320 -24.84 8.33 8.78
C PRO A 320 -25.07 6.87 8.38
N ASN A 321 -25.26 6.59 7.08
CA ASN A 321 -25.47 5.26 6.56
C ASN A 321 -24.22 4.81 5.81
N TYR A 322 -23.65 3.68 6.18
CA TYR A 322 -22.51 3.11 5.50
C TYR A 322 -22.58 1.57 5.46
N LYS A 323 -21.83 0.99 4.54
CA LYS A 323 -21.63 -0.45 4.38
C LYS A 323 -20.14 -0.72 4.16
N ILE A 324 -19.58 -1.66 4.90
CA ILE A 324 -18.23 -2.16 4.69
C ILE A 324 -18.30 -3.44 3.84
N ILE A 325 -17.52 -3.49 2.77
CA ILE A 325 -17.37 -4.63 1.88
C ILE A 325 -15.90 -5.06 1.95
N ARG A 326 -15.67 -6.23 2.57
CA ARG A 326 -14.33 -6.85 2.59
C ARG A 326 -14.05 -7.43 1.20
N ILE A 327 -12.88 -7.10 0.65
CA ILE A 327 -12.40 -7.59 -0.65
C ILE A 327 -11.09 -8.36 -0.44
N PRO A 328 -10.64 -9.23 -1.36
CA PRO A 328 -9.41 -10.01 -1.22
C PRO A 328 -8.15 -9.15 -1.45
N ALA A 329 -8.02 -8.08 -0.68
CA ALA A 329 -6.92 -7.13 -0.70
C ALA A 329 -6.67 -6.59 0.73
N LEU A 330 -5.59 -5.83 0.90
CA LEU A 330 -5.26 -5.16 2.16
C LEU A 330 -6.36 -4.18 2.61
N LEU A 331 -7.10 -3.60 1.66
CA LEU A 331 -8.11 -2.57 1.91
C LEU A 331 -9.51 -3.12 1.78
N SER A 332 -10.45 -2.45 2.42
CA SER A 332 -11.89 -2.69 2.28
C SER A 332 -12.54 -1.53 1.53
N ILE A 333 -13.74 -1.76 1.00
CA ILE A 333 -14.57 -0.70 0.45
C ILE A 333 -15.54 -0.27 1.55
N ILE A 334 -15.59 1.02 1.86
CA ILE A 334 -16.58 1.62 2.74
C ILE A 334 -17.45 2.52 1.88
N GLU A 335 -18.64 2.03 1.56
CA GLU A 335 -19.65 2.77 0.82
C GLU A 335 -20.50 3.56 1.82
N ALA A 336 -20.56 4.88 1.66
CA ALA A 336 -21.21 5.78 2.60
C ALA A 336 -22.15 6.75 1.87
N TYR A 337 -23.31 7.01 2.48
CA TYR A 337 -24.39 7.77 1.86
C TYR A 337 -24.71 9.03 2.67
N PRO A 338 -24.90 10.19 2.01
CA PRO A 338 -25.35 11.40 2.68
C PRO A 338 -26.75 11.19 3.28
N LYS A 339 -27.13 12.09 4.18
CA LYS A 339 -28.50 12.15 4.72
C LYS A 339 -29.54 12.43 3.64
#